data_AF-A0AAI9T3K4-F1
#
_entry.id   AF-A0AAI9T3K4-F1
#
_cell.length_a   1.000
_cell.length_b   1.000
_cell.length_c   1.000
_cell.angle_alpha   90.00
_cell.angle_beta   90.00
_cell.angle_gamma   90.00
#
_symmetry.space_group_name_H-M   'P 1'
#
loop_
_entity.id
_entity.type
_entity.pdbx_description
1 polymer ?
#
loop_
_entity_poly.entity_id
_entity_poly.type
_entity_poly.pdbx_seq_one_letter_code
_entity_poly.pdbx_strand_id
1 'polypeptide(L)'
;MKKQKKLIYTINIVLIFIVGFLLTIILYMLYHAYLSQKTILLNSIISNPNLQTIKTNGYHLPTETQIKATLKQKFPELNINKIQIKNNITATTATIISNDFNVYRGSVTLNYFLDKSVLNQINLNQQYVPNQTWMQQRGYNGLWISKHPATDLEKNLTNAFLSHAKYPDLPFYEKPEFNSYEELSNFLNPKTRTSLTNFIDNYCPAYINTLKQLMVRFYNYVASSWGKNNVNNVLKWIDIAQVLDADGYGHFDHHIQIHARTLQCYYNSKGNQEFHSGYSSVLDPFRVFFHELGHMLDHFLKSNMHINISNKLKDFLISKIINFKNWQSLDKEKIFKLFHLSSYSFSSLYEVIGEGFVHWFLIPNELKTRAWEFWHEFLTLYLPKLNEF
;
A
#
# COMPACT_ATOMS: atom_id res chain seq x y z
N MET A 1 -25.77 -53.23 -80.64
CA MET A 1 -24.67 -52.23 -80.73
C MET A 1 -25.04 -50.81 -80.30
N LYS A 2 -25.64 -49.91 -81.13
CA LYS A 2 -25.75 -48.45 -80.79
C LYS A 2 -26.38 -48.15 -79.41
N LYS A 3 -27.51 -48.79 -79.03
CA LYS A 3 -28.14 -48.58 -77.70
C LYS A 3 -27.23 -48.98 -76.52
N GLN A 4 -26.53 -50.12 -76.59
CA GLN A 4 -25.58 -50.55 -75.55
C GLN A 4 -24.42 -49.56 -75.38
N LYS A 5 -23.83 -49.05 -76.47
CA LYS A 5 -22.77 -48.03 -76.36
C LYS A 5 -23.27 -46.76 -75.66
N LYS A 6 -24.51 -46.31 -75.93
CA LYS A 6 -25.11 -45.17 -75.22
C LYS A 6 -25.39 -45.48 -73.74
N LEU A 7 -25.85 -46.68 -73.40
CA LEU A 7 -26.08 -47.11 -72.02
C LEU A 7 -24.77 -47.15 -71.22
N ILE A 8 -23.72 -47.79 -71.75
CA ILE A 8 -22.38 -47.84 -71.13
C ILE A 8 -21.83 -46.43 -70.93
N TYR A 9 -21.95 -45.56 -71.94
CA TYR A 9 -21.52 -44.16 -71.84
C TYR A 9 -22.28 -43.38 -70.75
N THR A 10 -23.59 -43.60 -70.61
CA THR A 10 -24.42 -42.98 -69.56
C THR A 10 -24.06 -43.50 -68.17
N ILE A 11 -23.85 -44.82 -68.02
CA ILE A 11 -23.39 -45.43 -66.76
C ILE A 11 -22.02 -44.88 -66.37
N ASN A 12 -21.07 -44.78 -67.30
CA ASN A 12 -19.76 -44.22 -67.03
C ASN A 12 -19.83 -42.74 -66.58
N ILE A 13 -20.70 -41.93 -67.20
CA ILE A 13 -20.93 -40.54 -66.77
C ILE A 13 -21.50 -40.47 -65.35
N VAL A 14 -22.52 -41.29 -65.03
CA VAL A 14 -23.08 -41.35 -63.67
C VAL A 14 -22.05 -41.83 -62.66
N LEU A 15 -21.20 -42.80 -63.02
CA LEU A 15 -20.11 -43.27 -62.18
C LEU A 15 -19.07 -42.17 -61.91
N ILE A 16 -18.72 -41.37 -62.92
CA ILE A 16 -17.82 -40.21 -62.78
C ILE A 16 -18.43 -39.16 -61.83
N PHE A 17 -19.74 -38.88 -61.93
CA PHE A 17 -20.41 -37.97 -60.99
C PHE A 17 -20.44 -38.50 -59.56
N ILE A 18 -20.70 -39.80 -59.35
CA ILE A 18 -20.69 -40.42 -58.02
C ILE A 18 -19.27 -40.39 -57.42
N VAL A 19 -18.25 -40.75 -58.20
CA VAL A 19 -16.84 -40.68 -57.78
C VAL A 19 -16.43 -39.24 -57.45
N GLY A 20 -16.81 -38.26 -58.27
CA GLY A 20 -16.56 -36.84 -58.01
C GLY A 20 -17.22 -36.34 -56.73
N PHE A 21 -18.49 -36.71 -56.49
CA PHE A 21 -19.21 -36.35 -55.27
C PHE A 21 -18.58 -36.97 -54.01
N LEU A 22 -18.22 -38.25 -54.06
CA LEU A 22 -17.49 -38.91 -52.96
C LEU A 22 -16.13 -38.26 -52.73
N LEU A 23 -15.41 -37.86 -53.78
CA LEU A 23 -14.18 -37.07 -53.68
C LEU A 23 -14.42 -35.73 -52.98
N THR A 24 -15.49 -35.00 -53.29
CA THR A 24 -15.81 -33.75 -52.59
C THR A 24 -16.16 -33.96 -51.11
N ILE A 25 -16.84 -35.04 -50.74
CA ILE A 25 -17.10 -35.39 -49.32
C ILE A 25 -15.80 -35.74 -48.60
N ILE A 26 -14.93 -36.56 -49.22
CA ILE A 26 -13.63 -36.93 -48.65
C ILE A 26 -12.75 -35.68 -48.48
N LEU A 27 -12.68 -34.81 -49.48
CA LEU A 27 -11.96 -33.53 -49.39
C LEU A 27 -12.56 -32.61 -48.33
N TYR A 28 -13.88 -32.56 -48.18
CA TYR A 28 -14.55 -31.77 -47.13
C TYR A 28 -14.25 -32.31 -45.72
N MET A 29 -14.30 -33.63 -45.51
CA MET A 29 -13.94 -34.23 -44.21
C MET A 29 -12.44 -34.07 -43.90
N LEU A 30 -11.56 -34.22 -44.89
CA LEU A 30 -10.13 -33.95 -44.75
C LEU A 30 -9.87 -32.47 -44.45
N TYR A 31 -10.54 -31.55 -45.14
CA TYR A 31 -10.48 -30.11 -44.89
C TYR A 31 -10.88 -29.78 -43.45
N HIS A 32 -12.00 -30.31 -42.96
CA HIS A 32 -12.44 -30.10 -41.58
C HIS A 32 -11.54 -30.77 -40.53
N ALA A 33 -11.00 -31.97 -40.79
CA ALA A 33 -10.06 -32.64 -39.88
C ALA A 33 -8.66 -32.00 -39.86
N TYR A 34 -8.25 -31.37 -40.96
CA TYR A 34 -6.98 -30.66 -41.09
C TYR A 34 -7.05 -29.24 -40.49
N LEU A 35 -8.19 -28.56 -40.66
CA LEU A 35 -8.43 -27.21 -40.11
C LEU A 35 -9.07 -27.21 -38.71
N SER A 36 -9.46 -28.36 -38.16
CA SER A 36 -9.80 -28.45 -36.73
C SER A 36 -8.54 -28.22 -35.91
N GLN A 37 -8.29 -26.95 -35.57
CA GLN A 37 -7.09 -26.51 -34.87
C GLN A 37 -6.93 -27.29 -33.56
N LYS A 38 -5.91 -28.13 -33.49
CA LYS A 38 -5.72 -29.08 -32.39
C LYS A 38 -5.49 -28.31 -31.08
N THR A 39 -6.50 -28.30 -30.23
CA THR A 39 -6.49 -27.58 -28.94
C THR A 39 -5.29 -27.98 -28.10
N ILE A 40 -4.50 -26.99 -27.67
CA ILE A 40 -3.22 -27.21 -26.99
C ILE A 40 -3.44 -27.31 -25.48
N LEU A 41 -2.74 -28.21 -24.79
CA LEU A 41 -2.79 -28.29 -23.34
C LEU A 41 -1.90 -27.20 -22.72
N LEU A 42 -2.40 -26.45 -21.73
CA LEU A 42 -1.63 -25.37 -21.11
C LEU A 42 -0.32 -25.86 -20.47
N ASN A 43 -0.28 -27.11 -19.97
CA ASN A 43 0.93 -27.70 -19.39
C ASN A 43 1.98 -28.13 -20.43
N SER A 44 1.65 -28.27 -21.72
CA SER A 44 2.66 -28.53 -22.77
C SER A 44 3.39 -27.26 -23.22
N ILE A 45 2.80 -26.07 -22.96
CA ILE A 45 3.48 -24.78 -23.15
C ILE A 45 4.18 -24.37 -21.85
N ILE A 46 3.48 -24.44 -20.72
CA ILE A 46 3.97 -24.01 -19.39
C ILE A 46 4.70 -25.18 -18.72
N SER A 47 5.81 -25.60 -19.33
CA SER A 47 6.64 -26.74 -18.90
C SER A 47 7.33 -26.53 -17.55
N ASN A 48 7.56 -25.27 -17.14
CA ASN A 48 8.09 -24.90 -15.83
C ASN A 48 7.22 -23.79 -15.20
N PRO A 49 6.25 -24.13 -14.35
CA PRO A 49 5.28 -23.17 -13.78
C PRO A 49 5.86 -22.25 -12.69
N ASN A 50 7.13 -22.37 -12.32
CA ASN A 50 7.78 -21.40 -11.43
C ASN A 50 8.13 -20.12 -12.22
N LEU A 51 7.42 -19.02 -11.99
CA LEU A 51 7.65 -17.73 -12.64
C LEU A 51 8.82 -16.93 -12.04
N GLN A 52 9.61 -17.54 -11.14
CA GLN A 52 10.66 -16.91 -10.36
C GLN A 52 10.11 -15.77 -9.50
N THR A 53 10.24 -14.53 -9.97
CA THR A 53 10.08 -13.33 -9.15
C THR A 53 9.13 -12.35 -9.82
N ILE A 54 7.94 -12.17 -9.26
CA ILE A 54 6.97 -11.17 -9.73
C ILE A 54 7.17 -9.88 -8.94
N LYS A 55 7.41 -8.77 -9.66
CA LYS A 55 7.54 -7.44 -9.07
C LYS A 55 6.17 -6.89 -8.66
N THR A 56 6.05 -6.56 -7.37
CA THR A 56 4.85 -6.03 -6.72
C THR A 56 5.23 -4.92 -5.74
N ASN A 57 4.24 -4.23 -5.16
CA ASN A 57 4.52 -3.32 -4.05
C ASN A 57 4.92 -4.06 -2.76
N GLY A 58 4.81 -5.40 -2.74
CA GLY A 58 5.17 -6.28 -1.65
C GLY A 58 4.04 -6.64 -0.68
N TYR A 59 2.87 -6.03 -0.85
CA TYR A 59 1.77 -6.08 0.13
C TYR A 59 0.45 -6.49 -0.52
N HIS A 60 0.38 -6.51 -1.86
CA HIS A 60 -0.73 -7.12 -2.58
C HIS A 60 -0.31 -8.40 -3.31
N LEU A 61 -1.31 -9.26 -3.45
CA LEU A 61 -1.34 -10.35 -4.42
C LEU A 61 -1.04 -9.79 -5.82
N PRO A 62 -0.23 -10.46 -6.65
CA PRO A 62 0.06 -9.97 -8.00
C PRO A 62 -1.22 -9.97 -8.85
N THR A 63 -1.49 -8.85 -9.54
CA THR A 63 -2.67 -8.74 -10.39
C THR A 63 -2.62 -9.71 -11.57
N GLU A 64 -3.77 -10.08 -12.13
CA GLU A 64 -3.84 -10.88 -13.35
C GLU A 64 -2.99 -10.29 -14.49
N THR A 65 -2.97 -8.97 -14.63
CA THR A 65 -2.14 -8.26 -15.62
C THR A 65 -0.65 -8.49 -15.41
N GLN A 66 -0.16 -8.43 -14.16
CA GLN A 66 1.24 -8.73 -13.83
C GLN A 66 1.58 -10.19 -14.12
N ILE A 67 0.73 -11.14 -13.72
CA ILE A 67 0.92 -12.57 -13.97
C ILE A 67 0.95 -12.84 -15.49
N LYS A 68 0.02 -12.27 -16.26
CA LYS A 68 -0.03 -12.39 -17.74
C LYS A 68 1.20 -11.78 -18.41
N ALA A 69 1.71 -10.64 -17.93
CA ALA A 69 2.95 -10.05 -18.45
C ALA A 69 4.17 -10.98 -18.26
N THR A 70 4.39 -11.48 -17.04
CA THR A 70 5.48 -12.43 -16.75
C THR A 70 5.33 -13.74 -17.52
N LEU A 71 4.11 -14.26 -17.68
CA LEU A 71 3.82 -15.43 -18.51
C LEU A 71 4.20 -15.21 -19.98
N LYS A 72 3.85 -14.05 -20.57
CA LYS A 72 4.18 -13.75 -21.97
C LYS A 72 5.69 -13.59 -22.19
N GLN A 73 6.40 -13.06 -21.20
CA GLN A 73 7.87 -12.96 -21.24
C GLN A 73 8.53 -14.34 -21.16
N LYS A 74 8.08 -15.23 -20.25
CA LYS A 74 8.68 -16.57 -20.07
C LYS A 74 8.26 -17.57 -21.16
N PHE A 75 7.05 -17.42 -21.71
CA PHE A 75 6.50 -18.29 -22.74
C PHE A 75 5.99 -17.45 -23.93
N PRO A 76 6.88 -17.01 -24.84
CA PRO A 76 6.51 -16.13 -25.96
C PRO A 76 5.43 -16.69 -26.89
N GLU A 77 5.31 -18.01 -26.98
CA GLU A 77 4.28 -18.71 -27.77
C GLU A 77 2.89 -18.69 -27.13
N LEU A 78 2.79 -18.39 -25.82
CA LEU A 78 1.52 -18.34 -25.11
C LEU A 78 0.69 -17.12 -25.54
N ASN A 79 -0.55 -17.34 -25.98
CA ASN A 79 -1.50 -16.29 -26.26
C ASN A 79 -2.23 -15.90 -24.96
N ILE A 80 -1.70 -14.90 -24.26
CA ILE A 80 -2.24 -14.45 -22.95
C ILE A 80 -3.66 -13.87 -23.02
N ASN A 81 -4.16 -13.55 -24.21
CA ASN A 81 -5.56 -13.14 -24.42
C ASN A 81 -6.52 -14.34 -24.43
N LYS A 82 -5.99 -15.57 -24.57
CA LYS A 82 -6.74 -16.83 -24.63
C LYS A 82 -6.73 -17.63 -23.31
N ILE A 83 -6.29 -17.00 -22.22
CA ILE A 83 -6.27 -17.55 -20.85
C ILE A 83 -6.89 -16.58 -19.85
N GLN A 84 -7.27 -17.10 -18.69
CA GLN A 84 -7.76 -16.33 -17.54
C GLN A 84 -7.09 -16.85 -16.25
N ILE A 85 -6.88 -15.96 -15.28
CA ILE A 85 -6.40 -16.32 -13.95
C ILE A 85 -7.61 -16.54 -13.03
N LYS A 86 -7.64 -17.67 -12.31
CA LYS A 86 -8.70 -17.98 -11.34
C LYS A 86 -8.57 -17.07 -10.12
N ASN A 87 -9.70 -16.57 -9.60
CA ASN A 87 -9.79 -15.56 -8.53
C ASN A 87 -9.05 -15.87 -7.22
N ASN A 88 -8.59 -17.10 -7.00
CA ASN A 88 -7.82 -17.52 -5.82
C ASN A 88 -6.31 -17.34 -6.05
N ILE A 89 -5.89 -16.09 -6.29
CA ILE A 89 -4.47 -15.71 -6.32
C ILE A 89 -3.95 -15.68 -4.87
N THR A 90 -2.74 -16.20 -4.62
CA THR A 90 -2.07 -16.16 -3.32
C THR A 90 -0.73 -15.42 -3.42
N ALA A 91 -0.08 -15.19 -2.27
CA ALA A 91 1.22 -14.54 -2.21
C ALA A 91 2.35 -15.35 -2.89
N THR A 92 2.13 -16.64 -3.17
CA THR A 92 3.13 -17.52 -3.80
C THR A 92 2.61 -18.33 -4.99
N THR A 93 1.30 -18.39 -5.23
CA THR A 93 0.68 -19.24 -6.26
C THR A 93 -0.55 -18.63 -6.93
N ALA A 94 -0.79 -18.99 -8.19
CA ALA A 94 -2.02 -18.65 -8.92
C ALA A 94 -2.39 -19.76 -9.92
N THR A 95 -3.67 -19.97 -10.22
CA THR A 95 -4.10 -20.97 -11.21
C THR A 95 -4.53 -20.32 -12.53
N ILE A 96 -3.90 -20.71 -13.63
CA ILE A 96 -4.35 -20.40 -14.99
C ILE A 96 -5.35 -21.46 -15.44
N ILE A 97 -6.42 -21.01 -16.10
CA ILE A 97 -7.28 -21.86 -16.95
C ILE A 97 -7.47 -21.22 -18.33
N SER A 98 -7.93 -21.99 -19.31
CA SER A 98 -8.30 -21.45 -20.62
C SER A 98 -9.49 -20.49 -20.51
N ASN A 99 -9.57 -19.48 -21.39
CA ASN A 99 -10.80 -18.73 -21.65
C ASN A 99 -11.41 -19.05 -23.05
N ASP A 100 -10.72 -19.85 -23.87
CA ASP A 100 -11.14 -20.27 -25.20
C ASP A 100 -10.78 -21.75 -25.40
N PHE A 101 -11.79 -22.61 -25.24
CA PHE A 101 -11.64 -24.08 -25.27
C PHE A 101 -11.37 -24.66 -26.66
N ASN A 102 -11.33 -23.83 -27.71
CA ASN A 102 -10.85 -24.21 -29.04
C ASN A 102 -9.32 -24.10 -29.10
N VAL A 103 -8.75 -23.05 -28.49
CA VAL A 103 -7.30 -22.77 -28.48
C VAL A 103 -6.58 -23.56 -27.37
N TYR A 104 -7.06 -23.48 -26.13
CA TYR A 104 -6.39 -24.07 -24.96
C TYR A 104 -7.30 -24.93 -24.08
N ARG A 105 -6.72 -25.97 -23.46
CA ARG A 105 -7.37 -26.86 -22.47
C ARG A 105 -6.48 -27.13 -21.26
N GLY A 106 -7.11 -27.60 -20.18
CA GLY A 106 -6.47 -27.90 -18.90
C GLY A 106 -6.30 -26.67 -17.99
N SER A 107 -5.55 -26.86 -16.91
CA SER A 107 -5.26 -25.87 -15.87
C SER A 107 -3.82 -26.00 -15.39
N VAL A 108 -3.17 -24.89 -15.03
CA VAL A 108 -1.79 -24.90 -14.51
C VAL A 108 -1.71 -24.05 -13.25
N THR A 109 -1.21 -24.62 -12.15
CA THR A 109 -0.86 -23.87 -10.94
C THR A 109 0.57 -23.35 -11.06
N LEU A 110 0.71 -22.03 -11.00
CA LEU A 110 1.96 -21.29 -10.99
C LEU A 110 2.52 -21.19 -9.58
N ASN A 111 3.84 -21.04 -9.48
CA ASN A 111 4.54 -20.69 -8.25
C ASN A 111 5.43 -19.47 -8.49
N TYR A 112 5.62 -18.60 -7.49
CA TYR A 112 6.47 -17.42 -7.57
C TYR A 112 6.85 -16.87 -6.18
N PHE A 113 7.90 -16.06 -6.15
CA PHE A 113 8.23 -15.15 -5.07
C PHE A 113 7.78 -13.73 -5.42
N LEU A 114 7.39 -12.93 -4.42
CA LEU A 114 7.11 -11.51 -4.61
C LEU A 114 8.38 -10.71 -4.37
N ASP A 115 8.91 -10.06 -5.40
CA ASP A 115 9.79 -8.92 -5.19
C ASP A 115 8.92 -7.76 -4.67
N LYS A 116 9.25 -7.35 -3.44
CA LYS A 116 8.51 -6.36 -2.65
C LYS A 116 8.96 -4.91 -2.92
N SER A 117 9.83 -4.68 -3.90
CA SER A 117 10.48 -3.38 -4.10
C SER A 117 9.67 -2.36 -4.91
N VAL A 118 8.45 -2.65 -5.39
CA VAL A 118 7.87 -1.88 -6.53
C VAL A 118 6.44 -1.37 -6.33
N LEU A 119 6.13 -0.13 -5.95
CA LEU A 119 6.84 1.00 -5.29
C LEU A 119 5.75 2.09 -5.23
N ASN A 120 5.54 2.88 -4.16
CA ASN A 120 4.59 4.01 -4.25
C ASN A 120 5.18 5.17 -5.06
N GLN A 121 5.17 5.04 -6.38
CA GLN A 121 5.92 5.90 -7.29
C GLN A 121 5.14 7.13 -7.77
N ILE A 122 5.85 8.26 -7.78
CA ILE A 122 5.43 9.52 -8.36
C ILE A 122 6.24 9.73 -9.64
N ASN A 123 5.53 9.95 -10.73
CA ASN A 123 6.07 10.40 -12.01
C ASN A 123 5.72 11.87 -12.18
N LEU A 124 6.69 12.78 -12.10
CA LEU A 124 6.46 14.23 -12.20
C LEU A 124 5.94 14.68 -13.59
N ASN A 125 5.99 13.81 -14.61
CA ASN A 125 5.44 14.08 -15.94
C ASN A 125 3.93 13.74 -16.04
N GLN A 126 3.33 13.11 -15.03
CA GLN A 126 1.88 12.85 -14.99
C GLN A 126 1.16 13.99 -14.29
N GLN A 127 0.00 14.39 -14.78
CA GLN A 127 -0.89 15.32 -14.08
C GLN A 127 -1.65 14.56 -12.98
N TYR A 128 -1.68 15.11 -11.76
CA TYR A 128 -2.41 14.52 -10.64
C TYR A 128 -3.59 15.38 -10.19
N VAL A 129 -4.70 14.72 -9.84
CA VAL A 129 -5.86 15.34 -9.20
C VAL A 129 -5.75 15.11 -7.69
N PRO A 130 -5.62 16.17 -6.86
CA PRO A 130 -5.60 16.04 -5.40
C PRO A 130 -6.95 15.53 -4.83
N ASN A 131 -6.91 14.88 -3.67
CA ASN A 131 -8.10 14.41 -2.93
C ASN A 131 -8.96 15.62 -2.52
N GLN A 132 -10.20 15.67 -3.00
CA GLN A 132 -11.10 16.82 -2.81
C GLN A 132 -11.46 17.07 -1.34
N THR A 133 -11.67 16.02 -0.55
CA THR A 133 -11.96 16.16 0.89
C THR A 133 -10.78 16.82 1.59
N TRP A 134 -9.56 16.35 1.33
CA TRP A 134 -8.32 16.97 1.82
C TRP A 134 -8.16 18.42 1.36
N MET A 135 -8.59 18.77 0.15
CA MET A 135 -8.53 20.17 -0.31
C MET A 135 -9.49 21.07 0.47
N GLN A 136 -10.72 20.62 0.66
CA GLN A 136 -11.78 21.37 1.33
C GLN A 136 -11.45 21.59 2.81
N GLN A 137 -11.11 20.50 3.50
CA GLN A 137 -10.73 20.48 4.92
C GLN A 137 -9.59 21.46 5.27
N ARG A 138 -8.65 21.65 4.34
CA ARG A 138 -7.39 22.39 4.57
C ARG A 138 -7.35 23.76 3.90
N GLY A 139 -8.44 24.21 3.28
CA GLY A 139 -8.49 25.47 2.54
C GLY A 139 -7.39 25.56 1.48
N TYR A 140 -7.27 24.52 0.64
CA TYR A 140 -6.09 24.21 -0.18
C TYR A 140 -5.41 25.43 -0.83
N ASN A 141 -4.14 25.62 -0.45
CA ASN A 141 -3.16 26.40 -1.20
C ASN A 141 -1.94 25.53 -1.59
N GLY A 142 -2.10 24.20 -1.51
CA GLY A 142 -1.03 23.19 -1.58
C GLY A 142 -0.87 22.39 -0.26
N LEU A 143 0.12 21.50 -0.23
CA LEU A 143 0.92 21.29 0.98
C LEU A 143 1.60 22.63 1.33
N TRP A 144 2.11 22.84 2.54
CA TRP A 144 2.68 24.14 2.92
C TRP A 144 4.02 24.42 2.22
N ILE A 145 3.93 24.92 0.99
CA ILE A 145 5.05 25.51 0.26
C ILE A 145 5.39 26.84 0.98
N SER A 146 6.68 27.19 1.01
CA SER A 146 7.15 28.47 1.58
C SER A 146 6.41 29.68 0.98
N LYS A 147 6.45 30.86 1.63
CA LYS A 147 5.76 32.10 1.20
C LYS A 147 6.12 32.64 -0.21
N HIS A 148 6.93 31.93 -0.98
CA HIS A 148 7.25 32.22 -2.39
C HIS A 148 6.24 31.52 -3.32
N PRO A 149 5.93 32.09 -4.51
CA PRO A 149 5.08 31.42 -5.49
C PRO A 149 5.65 30.06 -5.91
N ALA A 150 4.86 29.01 -5.74
CA ALA A 150 5.22 27.66 -6.15
C ALA A 150 5.40 27.55 -7.67
N THR A 151 6.44 26.85 -8.11
CA THR A 151 6.57 26.42 -9.51
C THR A 151 5.55 25.33 -9.84
N ASP A 152 5.21 25.17 -11.11
CA ASP A 152 4.21 24.16 -11.52
C ASP A 152 4.68 22.71 -11.27
N LEU A 153 6.00 22.50 -11.22
CA LEU A 153 6.60 21.24 -10.81
C LEU A 153 6.34 20.93 -9.32
N GLU A 154 6.48 21.93 -8.45
CA GLU A 154 6.23 21.82 -7.01
C GLU A 154 4.74 21.63 -6.72
N LYS A 155 3.86 22.32 -7.48
CA LYS A 155 2.40 22.08 -7.47
C LYS A 155 2.06 20.66 -7.91
N ASN A 156 2.69 20.15 -8.97
CA ASN A 156 2.37 18.82 -9.49
C ASN A 156 2.88 17.70 -8.55
N LEU A 157 4.05 17.86 -7.93
CA LEU A 157 4.53 16.95 -6.87
C LEU A 157 3.61 16.99 -5.64
N THR A 158 3.19 18.18 -5.24
CA THR A 158 2.20 18.39 -4.17
C THR A 158 0.90 17.66 -4.45
N ASN A 159 0.36 17.80 -5.68
CA ASN A 159 -0.85 17.11 -6.11
C ASN A 159 -0.65 15.59 -6.23
N ALA A 160 0.56 15.13 -6.58
CA ALA A 160 0.88 13.71 -6.60
C ALA A 160 0.74 13.08 -5.21
N PHE A 161 1.32 13.71 -4.17
CA PHE A 161 1.19 13.25 -2.79
C PHE A 161 -0.25 13.38 -2.26
N LEU A 162 -0.97 14.45 -2.61
CA LEU A 162 -2.34 14.67 -2.16
C LEU A 162 -3.40 13.89 -2.95
N SER A 163 -3.07 13.29 -4.08
CA SER A 163 -4.01 12.48 -4.87
C SER A 163 -4.48 11.23 -4.12
N HIS A 164 -5.60 10.66 -4.57
CA HIS A 164 -6.25 9.49 -3.95
C HIS A 164 -5.28 8.31 -3.81
N ALA A 165 -5.30 7.63 -2.65
CA ALA A 165 -4.58 6.38 -2.45
C ALA A 165 -5.10 5.31 -3.44
N LYS A 166 -4.21 4.51 -4.02
CA LYS A 166 -4.61 3.33 -4.81
C LYS A 166 -4.98 2.15 -3.92
N TYR A 167 -4.46 2.12 -2.69
CA TYR A 167 -4.57 1.02 -1.75
C TYR A 167 -4.92 1.53 -0.34
N PRO A 168 -6.11 2.17 -0.14
CA PRO A 168 -6.49 2.72 1.17
C PRO A 168 -6.52 1.66 2.28
N ASP A 169 -6.85 0.41 1.94
CA ASP A 169 -6.93 -0.72 2.87
C ASP A 169 -5.62 -1.52 3.00
N LEU A 170 -4.45 -0.88 2.83
CA LEU A 170 -3.17 -1.48 3.26
C LEU A 170 -3.26 -1.80 4.77
N PRO A 171 -3.30 -3.08 5.16
CA PRO A 171 -3.44 -3.46 6.56
C PRO A 171 -2.13 -3.23 7.28
N PHE A 172 -2.20 -3.06 8.59
CA PHE A 172 -1.03 -2.89 9.41
C PHE A 172 -0.51 -4.31 9.67
N TYR A 173 0.56 -4.72 8.97
CA TYR A 173 1.12 -6.10 8.99
C TYR A 173 1.87 -6.42 10.30
N GLU A 174 1.36 -5.91 11.41
CA GLU A 174 1.81 -6.17 12.76
C GLU A 174 1.54 -7.65 13.07
N LYS A 175 2.55 -8.37 13.56
CA LYS A 175 2.30 -9.62 14.27
C LYS A 175 1.69 -9.20 15.62
N PRO A 176 0.48 -9.65 15.99
CA PRO A 176 -0.08 -9.32 17.28
C PRO A 176 0.79 -9.95 18.38
N GLU A 177 1.58 -9.11 19.02
CA GLU A 177 2.37 -9.44 20.21
C GLU A 177 1.58 -9.16 21.49
N PHE A 178 0.54 -8.34 21.43
CA PHE A 178 -0.45 -8.09 22.47
C PHE A 178 -1.85 -8.13 21.88
N ASN A 179 -2.77 -8.85 22.52
CA ASN A 179 -4.14 -9.06 22.06
C ASN A 179 -5.15 -8.16 22.80
N SER A 180 -4.72 -7.50 23.87
CA SER A 180 -5.54 -6.65 24.74
C SER A 180 -4.68 -5.56 25.40
N TYR A 181 -5.32 -4.52 25.93
CA TYR A 181 -4.62 -3.50 26.72
C TYR A 181 -4.13 -4.10 28.04
N GLU A 182 -4.84 -5.07 28.58
CA GLU A 182 -4.55 -5.74 29.84
C GLU A 182 -3.31 -6.64 29.71
N GLU A 183 -3.11 -7.33 28.59
CA GLU A 183 -1.86 -8.06 28.28
C GLU A 183 -0.67 -7.09 28.15
N LEU A 184 -0.85 -6.00 27.39
CA LEU A 184 0.14 -4.94 27.23
C LEU A 184 0.54 -4.31 28.58
N SER A 185 -0.45 -3.90 29.38
CA SER A 185 -0.24 -3.24 30.68
C SER A 185 0.56 -4.13 31.62
N ASN A 186 0.28 -5.44 31.64
CA ASN A 186 1.04 -6.41 32.44
C ASN A 186 2.49 -6.61 31.97
N PHE A 187 2.81 -6.34 30.70
CA PHE A 187 4.17 -6.41 30.14
C PHE A 187 4.99 -5.12 30.34
N LEU A 188 4.34 -3.98 30.57
CA LEU A 188 5.04 -2.71 30.80
C LEU A 188 5.77 -2.71 32.16
N ASN A 189 6.96 -2.10 32.17
CA ASN A 189 7.73 -1.91 33.40
C ASN A 189 6.93 -1.10 34.45
N PRO A 190 7.16 -1.30 35.77
CA PRO A 190 6.28 -0.77 36.80
C PRO A 190 6.01 0.74 36.74
N LYS A 191 7.01 1.60 36.51
CA LYS A 191 6.80 3.06 36.35
C LYS A 191 5.94 3.34 35.11
N THR A 192 6.25 2.74 33.97
CA THR A 192 5.53 3.01 32.71
C THR A 192 4.09 2.54 32.78
N ARG A 193 3.83 1.41 33.43
CA ARG A 193 2.49 0.93 33.74
C ARG A 193 1.71 1.88 34.66
N THR A 194 2.31 2.34 35.76
CA THR A 194 1.67 3.31 36.69
C THR A 194 1.37 4.63 36.00
N SER A 195 2.33 5.16 35.24
CA SER A 195 2.19 6.39 34.44
C SER A 195 1.02 6.31 33.46
N LEU A 196 0.93 5.20 32.73
CA LEU A 196 -0.10 4.97 31.73
C LEU A 196 -1.48 4.68 32.33
N THR A 197 -1.52 4.00 33.47
CA THR A 197 -2.76 3.79 34.26
C THR A 197 -3.29 5.14 34.74
N ASN A 198 -2.44 5.97 35.35
CA ASN A 198 -2.81 7.32 35.78
C ASN A 198 -3.36 8.18 34.61
N PHE A 199 -2.73 8.12 33.43
CA PHE A 199 -3.23 8.79 32.23
C PHE A 199 -4.64 8.32 31.82
N ILE A 200 -4.89 7.00 31.81
CA ILE A 200 -6.21 6.44 31.46
C ILE A 200 -7.26 6.77 32.52
N ASP A 201 -6.93 6.67 33.81
CA ASP A 201 -7.86 6.91 34.93
C ASP A 201 -8.34 8.37 34.99
N ASN A 202 -7.56 9.32 34.45
CA ASN A 202 -7.91 10.73 34.32
C ASN A 202 -8.49 11.09 32.92
N TYR A 203 -8.57 10.14 31.98
CA TYR A 203 -9.05 10.39 30.61
C TYR A 203 -10.58 10.39 30.53
N CYS A 204 -11.14 11.07 29.51
CA CYS A 204 -12.59 11.05 29.26
C CYS A 204 -13.13 9.61 29.11
N PRO A 205 -14.06 9.15 29.99
CA PRO A 205 -14.55 7.77 29.97
C PRO A 205 -15.17 7.31 28.65
N ALA A 206 -15.80 8.23 27.89
CA ALA A 206 -16.42 7.93 26.60
C ALA A 206 -15.42 7.47 25.51
N TYR A 207 -14.12 7.76 25.67
CA TYR A 207 -13.09 7.52 24.66
C TYR A 207 -12.00 6.53 25.12
N ILE A 208 -12.01 6.06 26.38
CA ILE A 208 -11.00 5.15 26.95
C ILE A 208 -10.85 3.86 26.12
N ASN A 209 -11.94 3.28 25.61
CA ASN A 209 -11.87 2.04 24.82
C ASN A 209 -11.15 2.25 23.48
N THR A 210 -11.42 3.38 22.79
CA THR A 210 -10.72 3.76 21.56
C THR A 210 -9.24 4.04 21.83
N LEU A 211 -8.92 4.73 22.92
CA LEU A 211 -7.55 4.97 23.37
C LEU A 211 -6.80 3.66 23.63
N LYS A 212 -7.37 2.75 24.41
CA LYS A 212 -6.80 1.40 24.66
C LYS A 212 -6.53 0.63 23.37
N GLN A 213 -7.46 0.64 22.41
CA GLN A 213 -7.30 -0.05 21.11
C GLN A 213 -6.19 0.56 20.26
N LEU A 214 -6.18 1.89 20.10
CA LEU A 214 -5.15 2.61 19.35
C LEU A 214 -3.77 2.43 19.99
N MET A 215 -3.69 2.40 21.32
CA MET A 215 -2.46 2.07 22.03
C MET A 215 -1.99 0.64 21.70
N VAL A 216 -2.81 -0.40 21.91
CA VAL A 216 -2.41 -1.80 21.63
C VAL A 216 -1.83 -1.97 20.22
N ARG A 217 -2.43 -1.30 19.23
CA ARG A 217 -1.91 -1.22 17.86
C ARG A 217 -0.55 -0.50 17.76
N PHE A 218 -0.37 0.65 18.39
CA PHE A 218 0.95 1.33 18.45
C PHE A 218 2.03 0.42 19.05
N TYR A 219 1.70 -0.28 20.14
CA TYR A 219 2.62 -1.20 20.80
C TYR A 219 2.91 -2.46 19.97
N ASN A 220 1.93 -2.98 19.23
CA ASN A 220 2.11 -4.08 18.26
C ASN A 220 2.97 -3.67 17.06
N TYR A 221 2.81 -2.44 16.55
CA TYR A 221 3.71 -1.86 15.54
C TYR A 221 5.16 -1.79 16.03
N VAL A 222 5.40 -1.26 17.23
CA VAL A 222 6.74 -1.22 17.84
C VAL A 222 7.30 -2.62 18.04
N ALA A 223 6.52 -3.54 18.61
CA ALA A 223 6.93 -4.90 18.91
C ALA A 223 7.22 -5.74 17.64
N SER A 224 6.46 -5.52 16.56
CA SER A 224 6.67 -6.17 15.26
C SER A 224 7.90 -5.63 14.53
N SER A 225 8.15 -4.33 14.65
CA SER A 225 9.19 -3.63 13.87
C SER A 225 10.58 -3.70 14.50
N TRP A 226 10.67 -3.69 15.84
CA TRP A 226 11.95 -3.69 16.59
C TRP A 226 12.00 -4.70 17.75
N GLY A 227 11.04 -5.63 17.82
CA GLY A 227 10.99 -6.71 18.80
C GLY A 227 10.28 -6.31 20.11
N LYS A 228 9.48 -7.24 20.66
CA LYS A 228 8.62 -7.04 21.84
C LYS A 228 9.33 -6.40 23.05
N ASN A 229 10.60 -6.74 23.29
CA ASN A 229 11.37 -6.17 24.41
C ASN A 229 11.61 -4.65 24.29
N ASN A 230 11.69 -4.10 23.07
CA ASN A 230 11.95 -2.68 22.86
C ASN A 230 10.73 -1.76 23.10
N VAL A 231 9.52 -2.32 23.30
CA VAL A 231 8.34 -1.57 23.77
C VAL A 231 8.63 -0.75 25.03
N ASN A 232 9.38 -1.32 25.97
CA ASN A 232 9.77 -0.65 27.21
C ASN A 232 10.89 0.41 27.01
N ASN A 233 11.55 0.42 25.85
CA ASN A 233 12.65 1.34 25.51
C ASN A 233 12.19 2.53 24.67
N VAL A 234 11.20 2.35 23.79
CA VAL A 234 10.54 3.46 23.07
C VAL A 234 9.88 4.42 24.06
N LEU A 235 9.31 3.89 25.15
CA LEU A 235 8.38 4.62 26.00
C LEU A 235 8.93 4.84 27.41
N LYS A 236 9.68 5.93 27.55
CA LYS A 236 10.13 6.49 28.84
C LYS A 236 9.02 7.31 29.54
N TRP A 237 7.86 6.68 29.64
CA TRP A 237 6.66 7.06 30.42
C TRP A 237 6.02 8.42 30.07
N ILE A 238 4.89 8.68 30.74
CA ILE A 238 3.88 9.70 30.45
C ILE A 238 3.47 10.32 31.78
N ASP A 239 3.84 11.57 32.03
CA ASP A 239 3.62 12.24 33.29
C ASP A 239 2.50 13.29 33.15
N ILE A 240 1.44 13.18 33.95
CA ILE A 240 0.37 14.21 33.99
C ILE A 240 0.89 15.40 34.78
N ALA A 241 0.94 16.57 34.15
CA ALA A 241 1.49 17.79 34.72
C ALA A 241 0.38 18.81 35.04
N GLN A 242 0.52 19.49 36.18
CA GLN A 242 -0.25 20.71 36.51
C GLN A 242 0.55 22.00 36.21
N VAL A 243 1.52 21.93 35.29
CA VAL A 243 2.47 23.02 35.05
C VAL A 243 1.83 24.12 34.19
N LEU A 244 1.35 25.15 34.91
CA LEU A 244 1.31 26.57 34.56
C LEU A 244 1.05 26.98 33.09
N ASP A 245 -0.11 27.60 32.87
CA ASP A 245 -0.49 28.45 31.73
C ASP A 245 -0.40 27.88 30.30
N ALA A 246 -0.09 26.59 30.14
CA ALA A 246 -0.07 25.90 28.84
C ALA A 246 -1.29 24.98 28.62
N ASP A 247 -2.24 25.40 27.79
CA ASP A 247 -3.31 24.54 27.26
C ASP A 247 -2.73 23.53 26.23
N GLY A 248 -2.05 22.46 26.67
CA GLY A 248 -1.45 21.50 25.74
C GLY A 248 -0.76 20.25 26.32
N TYR A 249 0.13 19.69 25.51
CA TYR A 249 1.00 18.55 25.77
C TYR A 249 2.43 18.93 25.35
N GLY A 250 3.43 18.12 25.68
CA GLY A 250 4.72 18.16 24.98
C GLY A 250 5.72 17.12 25.45
N HIS A 251 6.63 16.71 24.55
CA HIS A 251 7.79 15.89 24.87
C HIS A 251 8.92 16.73 25.50
N PHE A 252 9.12 16.59 26.81
CA PHE A 252 10.22 17.19 27.57
C PHE A 252 11.09 16.08 28.16
N ASP A 253 12.42 16.24 28.22
CA ASP A 253 13.38 15.28 28.80
C ASP A 253 13.04 13.77 28.59
N HIS A 254 12.61 13.43 27.38
CA HIS A 254 12.26 12.07 26.93
C HIS A 254 11.00 11.44 27.57
N HIS A 255 10.10 12.25 28.13
CA HIS A 255 8.78 11.83 28.62
C HIS A 255 7.66 12.72 28.03
N ILE A 256 6.45 12.18 27.90
CA ILE A 256 5.28 12.97 27.47
C ILE A 256 4.69 13.68 28.68
N GLN A 257 4.63 15.01 28.66
CA GLN A 257 3.85 15.79 29.63
C GLN A 257 2.45 16.08 29.09
N ILE A 258 1.44 15.96 29.95
CA ILE A 258 0.04 16.20 29.57
C ILE A 258 -0.65 17.11 30.59
N HIS A 259 -1.21 18.24 30.14
CA HIS A 259 -1.97 19.15 30.98
C HIS A 259 -3.37 18.58 31.27
N ALA A 260 -3.72 18.37 32.54
CA ALA A 260 -4.93 17.63 32.96
C ALA A 260 -6.26 18.15 32.36
N ARG A 261 -6.33 19.42 31.95
CA ARG A 261 -7.53 20.02 31.33
C ARG A 261 -7.88 19.39 29.96
N THR A 262 -6.89 19.00 29.16
CA THR A 262 -7.12 18.44 27.81
C THR A 262 -7.73 17.03 27.84
N LEU A 263 -7.58 16.32 28.96
CA LEU A 263 -8.13 14.98 29.17
C LEU A 263 -9.68 14.95 29.16
N GLN A 264 -10.32 16.10 29.35
CA GLN A 264 -11.77 16.23 29.46
C GLN A 264 -12.52 15.91 28.15
N CYS A 265 -13.75 15.42 28.27
CA CYS A 265 -14.57 14.97 27.14
C CYS A 265 -14.88 16.05 26.10
N TYR A 266 -14.92 17.32 26.51
CA TYR A 266 -15.11 18.46 25.60
C TYR A 266 -14.00 18.54 24.53
N TYR A 267 -12.74 18.37 24.94
CA TYR A 267 -11.60 18.44 24.02
C TYR A 267 -11.53 17.26 23.06
N ASN A 268 -11.89 16.05 23.52
CA ASN A 268 -12.06 14.89 22.64
C ASN A 268 -13.19 15.10 21.62
N SER A 269 -14.35 15.59 22.06
CA SER A 269 -15.50 15.85 21.17
C SER A 269 -15.19 16.92 20.12
N LYS A 270 -14.51 18.00 20.53
CA LYS A 270 -14.02 19.06 19.64
C LYS A 270 -12.94 18.54 18.68
N GLY A 271 -11.95 17.80 19.20
CA GLY A 271 -10.87 17.22 18.41
C GLY A 271 -11.38 16.31 17.31
N ASN A 272 -12.35 15.44 17.60
CA ASN A 272 -12.95 14.57 16.60
C ASN A 272 -13.74 15.35 15.51
N GLN A 273 -14.45 16.42 15.88
CA GLN A 273 -15.11 17.30 14.90
C GLN A 273 -14.09 18.04 14.02
N GLU A 274 -13.04 18.59 14.63
CA GLU A 274 -11.95 19.26 13.91
C GLU A 274 -11.27 18.28 12.95
N PHE A 275 -10.90 17.08 13.41
CA PHE A 275 -10.26 16.02 12.62
C PHE A 275 -11.08 15.61 11.39
N HIS A 276 -12.40 15.41 11.51
CA HIS A 276 -13.27 15.16 10.36
C HIS A 276 -13.45 16.37 9.43
N SER A 277 -13.30 17.60 9.94
CA SER A 277 -13.18 18.82 9.12
C SER A 277 -11.75 19.12 8.65
N GLY A 278 -10.76 18.28 9.02
CA GLY A 278 -9.32 18.44 8.80
C GLY A 278 -8.69 19.77 9.21
N TYR A 279 -9.42 20.60 9.95
CA TYR A 279 -8.81 21.53 10.91
C TYR A 279 -8.18 20.74 12.06
N SER A 280 -7.28 21.37 12.80
CA SER A 280 -6.59 20.76 13.93
C SER A 280 -6.17 21.83 14.93
N SER A 281 -6.89 21.97 16.04
CA SER A 281 -6.35 22.68 17.19
C SER A 281 -5.23 21.87 17.85
N VAL A 282 -4.44 22.55 18.70
CA VAL A 282 -3.41 21.94 19.56
C VAL A 282 -4.00 21.17 20.75
N LEU A 283 -5.32 20.88 20.69
CA LEU A 283 -6.13 20.48 21.82
C LEU A 283 -6.86 19.14 21.60
N ASP A 284 -6.72 18.50 20.43
CA ASP A 284 -7.22 17.14 20.21
C ASP A 284 -6.39 16.12 21.01
N PRO A 285 -6.96 15.47 22.04
CA PRO A 285 -6.22 14.56 22.91
C PRO A 285 -5.67 13.32 22.20
N PHE A 286 -6.31 12.89 21.10
CA PHE A 286 -5.83 11.75 20.32
C PHE A 286 -4.64 12.13 19.45
N ARG A 287 -4.81 13.12 18.56
CA ARG A 287 -3.75 13.59 17.68
C ARG A 287 -2.50 13.94 18.47
N VAL A 288 -2.60 14.75 19.52
CA VAL A 288 -1.40 15.24 20.21
C VAL A 288 -0.71 14.10 20.96
N PHE A 289 -1.43 13.18 21.61
CA PHE A 289 -0.80 12.01 22.22
C PHE A 289 -0.06 11.13 21.19
N PHE A 290 -0.66 10.84 20.03
CA PHE A 290 0.01 10.05 18.98
C PHE A 290 1.10 10.82 18.21
N HIS A 291 1.09 12.16 18.23
CA HIS A 291 2.19 13.01 17.74
C HIS A 291 3.43 12.85 18.63
N GLU A 292 3.28 13.01 19.95
CA GLU A 292 4.39 12.83 20.90
C GLU A 292 4.91 11.38 20.91
N LEU A 293 4.05 10.37 20.69
CA LEU A 293 4.49 8.98 20.50
C LEU A 293 5.36 8.80 19.23
N GLY A 294 5.10 9.57 18.17
CA GLY A 294 5.96 9.64 16.99
C GLY A 294 7.35 10.24 17.29
N HIS A 295 7.40 11.24 18.17
CA HIS A 295 8.65 11.85 18.66
C HIS A 295 9.47 10.92 19.55
N MET A 296 8.80 10.18 20.45
CA MET A 296 9.45 9.14 21.26
C MET A 296 10.05 8.04 20.38
N LEU A 297 9.41 7.72 19.25
CA LEU A 297 9.95 6.78 18.27
C LEU A 297 11.19 7.31 17.53
N ASP A 298 11.23 8.58 17.09
CA ASP A 298 12.46 9.18 16.53
C ASP A 298 13.59 9.17 17.55
N HIS A 299 13.32 9.59 18.79
CA HIS A 299 14.32 9.57 19.84
C HIS A 299 14.85 8.16 20.11
N PHE A 300 13.98 7.14 20.22
CA PHE A 300 14.42 5.76 20.40
C PHE A 300 15.25 5.26 19.23
N LEU A 301 14.80 5.42 17.98
CA LEU A 301 15.55 4.93 16.83
C LEU A 301 16.89 5.64 16.65
N LYS A 302 16.96 6.93 16.98
CA LYS A 302 18.19 7.73 17.00
C LYS A 302 19.17 7.31 18.11
N SER A 303 18.67 7.10 19.33
CA SER A 303 19.51 6.87 20.52
C SER A 303 19.86 5.40 20.78
N ASN A 304 19.00 4.45 20.37
CA ASN A 304 19.20 3.01 20.57
C ASN A 304 19.63 2.27 19.30
N MET A 305 19.23 2.75 18.10
CA MET A 305 19.54 2.08 16.81
C MET A 305 20.39 2.95 15.86
N HIS A 306 20.78 4.15 16.26
CA HIS A 306 21.50 5.14 15.44
C HIS A 306 20.80 5.53 14.11
N ILE A 307 19.50 5.27 13.99
CA ILE A 307 18.66 5.60 12.83
C ILE A 307 18.12 7.02 12.99
N ASN A 308 18.61 7.95 12.19
CA ASN A 308 18.04 9.29 12.05
C ASN A 308 16.84 9.23 11.08
N ILE A 309 15.59 9.30 11.59
CA ILE A 309 14.40 9.15 10.75
C ILE A 309 14.32 10.27 9.70
N SER A 310 14.59 11.53 10.08
CA SER A 310 14.55 12.68 9.16
C SER A 310 15.43 12.50 7.91
N ASN A 311 16.65 11.99 8.05
CA ASN A 311 17.54 11.74 6.91
C ASN A 311 17.06 10.55 6.06
N LYS A 312 16.60 9.47 6.72
CA LYS A 312 16.08 8.28 6.04
C LYS A 312 14.76 8.56 5.30
N LEU A 313 13.94 9.46 5.82
CA LEU A 313 12.72 9.99 5.19
C LEU A 313 13.03 10.78 3.92
N LYS A 314 14.07 11.64 3.93
CA LYS A 314 14.55 12.36 2.74
C LYS A 314 15.02 11.40 1.63
N ASP A 315 15.82 10.38 1.98
CA ASP A 315 16.26 9.37 1.03
C ASP A 315 15.09 8.55 0.46
N PHE A 316 14.14 8.17 1.32
CA PHE A 316 12.96 7.42 0.92
C PHE A 316 12.03 8.24 0.01
N LEU A 317 11.78 9.52 0.30
CA LEU A 317 11.01 10.44 -0.56
C LEU A 317 11.54 10.47 -1.99
N ILE A 318 12.84 10.61 -2.16
CA ILE A 318 13.49 10.68 -3.48
C ILE A 318 13.38 9.34 -4.22
N SER A 319 13.49 8.21 -3.50
CA SER A 319 13.37 6.87 -4.09
C SER A 319 12.00 6.61 -4.76
N LYS A 320 10.96 7.38 -4.39
CA LYS A 320 9.63 7.30 -5.02
C LYS A 320 9.53 8.03 -6.36
N ILE A 321 10.43 8.96 -6.67
CA ILE A 321 10.27 9.90 -7.78
C ILE A 321 11.06 9.40 -9.00
N ILE A 322 10.40 8.67 -9.91
CA ILE A 322 11.06 7.88 -10.97
C ILE A 322 11.87 8.70 -11.96
N ASN A 323 11.54 9.98 -12.10
CA ASN A 323 12.16 10.93 -13.03
C ASN A 323 12.89 12.07 -12.31
N PHE A 324 13.19 11.94 -11.01
CA PHE A 324 13.80 13.00 -10.19
C PHE A 324 15.05 13.61 -10.83
N LYS A 325 15.94 12.78 -11.37
CA LYS A 325 17.20 13.22 -12.00
C LYS A 325 17.03 14.16 -13.20
N ASN A 326 15.83 14.24 -13.78
CA ASN A 326 15.53 15.14 -14.90
C ASN A 326 15.25 16.58 -14.44
N TRP A 327 15.07 16.81 -13.14
CA TRP A 327 14.56 18.05 -12.57
C TRP A 327 15.59 18.71 -11.65
N GLN A 328 16.63 19.31 -12.25
CA GLN A 328 17.75 19.96 -11.53
C GLN A 328 17.32 21.08 -10.57
N SER A 329 16.10 21.61 -10.69
CA SER A 329 15.53 22.59 -9.75
C SER A 329 15.08 21.99 -8.42
N LEU A 330 14.86 20.67 -8.33
CA LEU A 330 14.50 19.96 -7.11
C LEU A 330 15.73 19.33 -6.45
N ASP A 331 15.78 19.40 -5.13
CA ASP A 331 16.80 18.76 -4.30
C ASP A 331 16.15 18.06 -3.09
N LYS A 332 16.97 17.40 -2.25
CA LYS A 332 16.50 16.64 -1.08
C LYS A 332 15.69 17.51 -0.10
N GLU A 333 16.15 18.73 0.15
CA GLU A 333 15.55 19.65 1.11
C GLU A 333 14.30 20.29 0.55
N LYS A 334 14.25 20.59 -0.76
CA LYS A 334 13.01 21.05 -1.43
C LYS A 334 11.93 19.99 -1.43
N ILE A 335 12.23 18.76 -1.84
CA ILE A 335 11.24 17.66 -1.83
C ILE A 335 10.71 17.43 -0.40
N PHE A 336 11.59 17.46 0.60
CA PHE A 336 11.18 17.41 2.00
C PHE A 336 10.28 18.59 2.38
N LYS A 337 10.68 19.83 2.05
CA LYS A 337 9.92 21.08 2.30
C LYS A 337 8.57 21.17 1.58
N LEU A 338 8.32 20.32 0.58
CA LEU A 338 7.00 20.15 -0.04
C LEU A 338 6.17 19.09 0.68
N PHE A 339 6.81 18.12 1.35
CA PHE A 339 6.16 16.99 2.03
C PHE A 339 5.69 17.30 3.46
N HIS A 340 5.13 18.51 3.67
CA HIS A 340 4.69 18.99 4.98
C HIS A 340 3.17 18.87 5.17
N LEU A 341 2.78 18.10 6.18
CA LEU A 341 1.39 17.73 6.46
C LEU A 341 0.64 18.76 7.33
N SER A 342 1.32 19.77 7.88
CA SER A 342 0.68 20.91 8.53
C SER A 342 1.59 22.14 8.54
N SER A 343 1.05 23.30 8.89
CA SER A 343 1.83 24.51 9.17
C SER A 343 2.80 24.30 10.34
N TYR A 344 2.42 23.50 11.34
CA TYR A 344 3.26 23.15 12.47
C TYR A 344 4.46 22.29 12.04
N SER A 345 4.23 21.30 11.18
CA SER A 345 5.29 20.51 10.56
C SER A 345 6.26 21.37 9.74
N PHE A 346 5.80 22.48 9.15
CA PHE A 346 6.66 23.39 8.36
C PHE A 346 7.67 24.18 9.21
N SER A 347 7.34 24.47 10.46
CA SER A 347 8.24 25.19 11.38
C SER A 347 9.49 24.40 11.79
N SER A 348 9.46 23.07 11.76
CA SER A 348 10.55 22.24 12.29
C SER A 348 10.59 20.84 11.68
N LEU A 349 11.80 20.39 11.32
CA LEU A 349 12.09 19.03 10.81
C LEU A 349 11.65 17.92 11.77
N TYR A 350 11.68 18.19 13.08
CA TYR A 350 11.24 17.26 14.13
C TYR A 350 9.74 16.99 14.00
N GLU A 351 8.93 18.04 13.92
CA GLU A 351 7.46 17.98 13.87
C GLU A 351 6.92 17.26 12.62
N VAL A 352 7.72 17.13 11.55
CA VAL A 352 7.36 16.28 10.40
C VAL A 352 7.16 14.82 10.79
N ILE A 353 7.87 14.32 11.81
CA ILE A 353 7.74 12.92 12.24
C ILE A 353 6.46 12.70 13.05
N GLY A 354 6.16 13.54 14.05
CA GLY A 354 4.91 13.47 14.82
C GLY A 354 3.67 13.64 13.94
N GLU A 355 3.65 14.66 13.07
CA GLU A 355 2.54 14.93 12.15
C GLU A 355 2.37 13.82 11.09
N GLY A 356 3.49 13.28 10.61
CA GLY A 356 3.53 12.12 9.72
C GLY A 356 3.01 10.84 10.36
N PHE A 357 3.34 10.62 11.63
CA PHE A 357 2.87 9.50 12.41
C PHE A 357 1.35 9.58 12.65
N VAL A 358 0.84 10.73 13.10
CA VAL A 358 -0.60 11.00 13.23
C VAL A 358 -1.34 10.74 11.92
N HIS A 359 -0.84 11.33 10.83
CA HIS A 359 -1.42 11.19 9.49
C HIS A 359 -1.43 9.74 9.01
N TRP A 360 -0.42 8.93 9.34
CA TRP A 360 -0.42 7.50 9.05
C TRP A 360 -1.39 6.70 9.92
N PHE A 361 -1.37 6.96 11.23
CA PHE A 361 -1.90 6.06 12.24
C PHE A 361 -3.40 6.22 12.49
N LEU A 362 -3.86 7.48 12.52
CA LEU A 362 -5.23 7.85 12.91
C LEU A 362 -6.17 8.12 11.72
N ILE A 363 -5.65 8.30 10.50
CA ILE A 363 -6.48 8.81 9.39
C ILE A 363 -7.60 7.83 8.97
N PRO A 364 -8.85 8.32 8.79
CA PRO A 364 -9.94 7.53 8.24
C PRO A 364 -9.68 7.04 6.82
N ASN A 365 -10.29 5.92 6.44
CA ASN A 365 -10.05 5.27 5.14
C ASN A 365 -10.36 6.17 3.95
N GLU A 366 -11.45 6.93 4.02
CA GLU A 366 -11.93 7.87 3.01
C GLU A 366 -11.02 9.10 2.83
N LEU A 367 -10.19 9.41 3.83
CA LEU A 367 -9.23 10.51 3.78
C LEU A 367 -7.82 10.08 3.33
N LYS A 368 -7.61 8.81 2.97
CA LYS A 368 -6.28 8.32 2.57
C LYS A 368 -5.86 8.83 1.19
N THR A 369 -4.60 9.24 1.12
CA THR A 369 -3.92 9.84 -0.05
C THR A 369 -2.63 9.09 -0.36
N ARG A 370 -1.97 9.41 -1.48
CA ARG A 370 -0.63 8.85 -1.77
C ARG A 370 0.42 9.23 -0.71
N ALA A 371 0.24 10.34 0.01
CA ALA A 371 1.03 10.68 1.19
C ALA A 371 0.80 9.69 2.34
N TRP A 372 -0.43 9.20 2.54
CA TRP A 372 -0.68 8.13 3.51
C TRP A 372 -0.03 6.81 3.09
N GLU A 373 -0.20 6.40 1.83
CA GLU A 373 0.47 5.21 1.28
C GLU A 373 1.99 5.30 1.43
N PHE A 374 2.55 6.49 1.24
CA PHE A 374 3.97 6.77 1.43
C PHE A 374 4.40 6.57 2.89
N TRP A 375 3.70 7.19 3.85
CA TRP A 375 4.04 7.04 5.27
C TRP A 375 3.86 5.61 5.75
N HIS A 376 2.85 4.89 5.24
CA HIS A 376 2.71 3.46 5.48
C HIS A 376 3.91 2.68 4.95
N GLU A 377 4.32 2.92 3.69
CA GLU A 377 5.46 2.24 3.08
C GLU A 377 6.79 2.56 3.82
N PHE A 378 6.92 3.79 4.33
CA PHE A 378 8.07 4.21 5.11
C PHE A 378 8.11 3.51 6.48
N LEU A 379 7.06 3.65 7.28
CA LEU A 379 7.02 3.26 8.68
C LEU A 379 7.01 1.74 8.88
N THR A 380 6.22 1.00 8.09
CA THR A 380 6.07 -0.46 8.30
C THR A 380 7.11 -1.31 7.54
N LEU A 381 7.80 -0.77 6.53
CA LEU A 381 8.52 -1.59 5.56
C LEU A 381 9.94 -1.14 5.22
N TYR A 382 10.20 0.17 5.23
CA TYR A 382 11.52 0.73 4.97
C TYR A 382 12.29 0.92 6.28
N LEU A 383 11.67 1.63 7.24
CA LEU A 383 12.26 1.96 8.54
C LEU A 383 12.64 0.73 9.38
N PRO A 384 11.86 -0.38 9.45
CA PRO A 384 12.24 -1.54 10.25
C PRO A 384 13.43 -2.30 9.67
N LYS A 385 13.58 -2.37 8.34
CA LYS A 385 14.70 -3.05 7.67
C LYS A 385 16.06 -2.36 7.85
N LEU A 386 16.06 -1.11 8.34
CA LEU A 386 17.30 -0.43 8.72
C LEU A 386 17.93 -1.03 9.99
N ASN A 387 17.23 -1.93 10.67
CA ASN A 387 17.68 -2.70 11.84
C ASN A 387 18.29 -4.08 11.47
N GLU A 388 18.44 -4.40 10.18
CA GLU A 388 18.98 -5.68 9.68
C GLU A 388 20.49 -5.61 9.30
N PHE A 389 21.21 -4.57 9.76
CA PHE A 389 22.61 -4.27 9.40
C PHE A 389 23.45 -3.85 10.61
#